data_AF-A0A099TB86-F1
#
_entry.id   AF-A0A099TB86-F1
#
_cell.length_a   1.000
_cell.length_b   1.000
_cell.length_c   1.000
_cell.angle_alpha   90.00
_cell.angle_beta   90.00
_cell.angle_gamma   90.00
#
_symmetry.space_group_name_H-M   'P 1'
#
loop_
_entity.id
_entity.type
_entity.pdbx_description
1 polymer ?
#
loop_
_entity_poly.entity_id
_entity_poly.type
_entity_poly.pdbx_seq_one_letter_code
_entity_poly.pdbx_strand_id
1 'polypeptide(L)'
;MSLLGGLLSTVFERRYRGDKGAGQVSRPFADLTVDLMRTTGEGTGMAVARAILDKFAASDDDEKLAFFRHLAEDLTISPEDVRTALDAYEQGQTKASYRAFMTAAEPPRQELIRRLNQVPGATRQLVAMRADLLRLGRGEAALDALDLDFRHLLSSWFNRGFLVLMPITWESPAHILEKIIAYEAVHAIDSWGALRARLEPADRRCFAFFHPAMPDEPLIFVEVALTGGIPGSVQGVLSEDRPVLEAEGADTAVFYSISNCQAGLASISFGNSLIKQVAADLSTALPNLKTFVTLSPIPGFAAWLQEAGYDVPAGDPTRLTGLTALYLTTAKRPDGLPRDPVARFHLGNGAEVHRLHANADVSPKGMQQSHGVMVNYLYDLSRVSQNHERYAASSEIAASPEIRALTIAAEKAKA
;
A
#
# COMPACT_ATOMS: atom_id res chain seq x y z
N MET A 1 -19.95 -26.74 4.17
CA MET A 1 -19.54 -25.41 3.66
C MET A 1 -20.53 -24.38 4.17
N SER A 2 -20.08 -23.33 4.85
CA SER A 2 -20.99 -22.27 5.32
C SER A 2 -21.59 -21.51 4.13
N LEU A 3 -22.81 -20.99 4.28
CA LEU A 3 -23.46 -20.12 3.28
C LEU A 3 -22.55 -18.94 2.88
N LEU A 4 -21.74 -18.44 3.82
CA LEU A 4 -20.75 -17.39 3.58
C LEU A 4 -19.62 -17.88 2.64
N GLY A 5 -19.14 -19.11 2.82
CA GLY A 5 -18.12 -19.71 1.94
C GLY A 5 -18.61 -19.93 0.50
N GLY A 6 -19.88 -20.30 0.31
CA GLY A 6 -20.49 -20.44 -1.02
C GLY A 6 -20.83 -19.11 -1.70
N LEU A 7 -21.19 -18.08 -0.92
CA LEU A 7 -21.35 -16.71 -1.41
C LEU A 7 -20.01 -16.10 -1.80
N LEU A 8 -18.97 -16.36 -1.01
CA LEU A 8 -17.63 -15.95 -1.36
C LEU A 8 -17.21 -16.63 -2.67
N SER A 9 -17.28 -17.96 -2.80
CA SER A 9 -16.83 -18.66 -4.02
C SER A 9 -17.49 -18.15 -5.31
N THR A 10 -18.77 -17.75 -5.27
CA THR A 10 -19.47 -17.15 -6.43
C THR A 10 -19.08 -15.69 -6.71
N VAL A 11 -18.58 -14.95 -5.72
CA VAL A 11 -17.94 -13.64 -5.91
C VAL A 11 -16.54 -13.80 -6.50
N PHE A 12 -15.77 -14.82 -6.06
CA PHE A 12 -14.43 -15.13 -6.58
C PHE A 12 -14.43 -15.55 -8.07
N GLU A 13 -15.56 -16.02 -8.62
CA GLU A 13 -15.67 -16.44 -10.04
C GLU A 13 -15.97 -15.31 -11.05
N ARG A 14 -16.26 -14.08 -10.61
CA ARG A 14 -16.62 -12.96 -11.51
C ARG A 14 -15.39 -12.36 -12.20
N ARG A 15 -14.78 -13.11 -13.10
CA ARG A 15 -13.66 -12.65 -13.94
C ARG A 15 -14.13 -11.62 -14.96
N TYR A 16 -13.31 -10.59 -15.17
CA TYR A 16 -13.50 -9.67 -16.27
C TYR A 16 -13.39 -10.43 -17.60
N ARG A 17 -14.42 -10.31 -18.43
CA ARG A 17 -14.43 -10.82 -19.81
C ARG A 17 -14.50 -9.63 -20.73
N GLY A 18 -13.38 -9.28 -21.34
CA GLY A 18 -13.34 -8.25 -22.38
C GLY A 18 -14.18 -8.68 -23.58
N ASP A 19 -14.76 -7.70 -24.27
CA ASP A 19 -15.48 -7.93 -25.52
C ASP A 19 -14.64 -7.38 -26.66
N LYS A 20 -14.13 -8.27 -27.53
CA LYS A 20 -13.33 -7.89 -28.71
C LYS A 20 -14.22 -7.39 -29.86
N GLY A 21 -15.26 -6.63 -29.55
CA GLY A 21 -16.11 -5.98 -30.53
C GLY A 21 -15.32 -4.92 -31.29
N ALA A 22 -14.76 -5.28 -32.45
CA ALA A 22 -13.87 -4.44 -33.25
C ALA A 22 -14.45 -3.05 -33.61
N GLY A 23 -15.78 -2.88 -33.60
CA GLY A 23 -16.45 -1.63 -33.95
C GLY A 23 -16.47 -0.54 -32.87
N GLN A 24 -16.21 -0.86 -31.59
CA GLN A 24 -16.23 0.14 -30.50
C GLN A 24 -14.85 0.71 -30.17
N VAL A 25 -13.76 0.02 -30.54
CA VAL A 25 -12.37 0.42 -30.25
C VAL A 25 -11.94 1.69 -31.01
N SER A 26 -12.54 1.95 -32.17
CA SER A 26 -12.21 3.11 -33.02
C SER A 26 -12.87 4.42 -32.58
N ARG A 27 -13.85 4.39 -31.68
CA ARG A 27 -14.55 5.60 -31.24
C ARG A 27 -13.66 6.42 -30.28
N PRO A 28 -13.69 7.76 -30.35
CA PRO A 28 -13.01 8.62 -29.38
C PRO A 28 -13.51 8.37 -27.95
N PHE A 29 -12.62 8.47 -26.97
CA PHE A 29 -13.00 8.34 -25.56
C PHE A 29 -14.07 9.36 -25.13
N ALA A 30 -14.03 10.57 -25.68
CA ALA A 30 -15.02 11.61 -25.38
C ALA A 30 -16.44 11.16 -25.73
N ASP A 31 -16.63 10.57 -26.92
CA ASP A 31 -17.94 10.09 -27.37
C ASP A 31 -18.45 8.94 -26.48
N LEU A 32 -17.58 7.99 -26.15
CA LEU A 32 -17.92 6.87 -25.27
C LEU A 32 -18.28 7.34 -23.85
N THR A 33 -17.57 8.36 -23.36
CA THR A 33 -17.82 8.97 -22.05
C THR A 33 -19.18 9.65 -22.01
N VAL A 34 -19.51 10.44 -23.03
CA VAL A 34 -20.85 11.06 -23.17
C VAL A 34 -21.94 10.00 -23.23
N ASP A 35 -21.76 8.94 -24.02
CA ASP A 35 -22.73 7.85 -24.13
C ASP A 35 -22.95 7.15 -22.77
N LEU A 36 -21.86 6.83 -22.05
CA LEU A 36 -21.96 6.17 -20.75
C LEU A 36 -22.69 7.05 -19.74
N MET A 37 -22.42 8.36 -19.72
CA MET A 37 -23.04 9.30 -18.80
C MET A 37 -24.53 9.55 -19.11
N ARG A 38 -24.94 9.46 -20.38
CA ARG A 38 -26.34 9.64 -20.81
C ARG A 38 -27.18 8.37 -20.72
N THR A 39 -26.56 7.21 -20.63
CA THR A 39 -27.26 5.94 -20.62
C THR A 39 -28.08 5.76 -19.33
N THR A 40 -29.33 5.32 -19.48
CA THR A 40 -30.27 4.99 -18.39
C THR A 40 -30.52 3.49 -18.24
N GLY A 41 -30.23 2.69 -19.27
CA GLY A 41 -30.38 1.23 -19.24
C GLY A 41 -29.12 0.53 -18.70
N GLU A 42 -29.28 -0.36 -17.72
CA GLU A 42 -28.15 -1.08 -17.10
C GLU A 42 -27.34 -1.88 -18.14
N GLY A 43 -28.00 -2.64 -19.01
CA GLY A 43 -27.33 -3.48 -20.00
C GLY A 43 -26.53 -2.70 -21.06
N THR A 44 -27.08 -1.60 -21.56
CA THR A 44 -26.39 -0.74 -22.53
C THR A 44 -25.24 0.04 -21.86
N GLY A 45 -25.42 0.48 -20.62
CA GLY A 45 -24.39 1.18 -19.85
C GLY A 45 -23.18 0.28 -19.59
N MET A 46 -23.43 -0.98 -19.21
CA MET A 46 -22.37 -1.97 -19.02
C MET A 46 -21.56 -2.25 -20.29
N ALA A 47 -22.22 -2.29 -21.46
CA ALA A 47 -21.53 -2.50 -22.74
C ALA A 47 -20.60 -1.32 -23.07
N VAL A 48 -21.08 -0.07 -22.93
CA VAL A 48 -20.24 1.12 -23.18
C VAL A 48 -19.10 1.22 -22.17
N ALA A 49 -19.37 0.95 -20.89
CA ALA A 49 -18.34 0.92 -19.85
C ALA A 49 -17.25 -0.12 -20.16
N ARG A 50 -17.64 -1.32 -20.62
CA ARG A 50 -16.69 -2.35 -21.05
C ARG A 50 -15.86 -1.89 -22.23
N ALA A 51 -16.47 -1.24 -23.22
CA ALA A 51 -15.77 -0.68 -24.37
C ALA A 51 -14.69 0.34 -23.97
N ILE A 52 -15.00 1.24 -23.02
CA ILE A 52 -14.03 2.21 -22.50
C ILE A 52 -12.86 1.49 -21.82
N LEU A 53 -13.14 0.50 -20.97
CA LEU A 53 -12.10 -0.27 -20.27
C LEU A 53 -11.22 -1.07 -21.23
N ASP A 54 -11.81 -1.76 -22.20
CA ASP A 54 -11.09 -2.55 -23.21
C ASP A 54 -10.25 -1.63 -24.11
N LYS A 55 -10.79 -0.47 -24.53
CA LYS A 55 -10.03 0.52 -25.30
C LYS A 55 -8.86 1.08 -24.48
N PHE A 56 -9.08 1.48 -23.23
CA PHE A 56 -8.03 2.00 -22.35
C PHE A 56 -6.91 0.99 -22.15
N ALA A 57 -7.25 -0.30 -21.96
CA ALA A 57 -6.25 -1.35 -21.80
C ALA A 57 -5.41 -1.60 -23.07
N ALA A 58 -5.97 -1.35 -24.26
CA ALA A 58 -5.30 -1.50 -25.54
C ALA A 58 -4.55 -0.24 -26.01
N SER A 59 -4.82 0.91 -25.41
CA SER A 59 -4.23 2.20 -25.78
C SER A 59 -2.77 2.33 -25.36
N ASP A 60 -2.02 3.13 -26.14
CA ASP A 60 -0.67 3.56 -25.77
C ASP A 60 -0.69 4.68 -24.72
N ASP A 61 0.49 5.12 -24.28
CA ASP A 61 0.63 6.12 -23.23
C ASP A 61 0.08 7.50 -23.64
N ASP A 62 0.20 7.88 -24.91
CA ASP A 62 -0.30 9.17 -25.42
C ASP A 62 -1.83 9.18 -25.45
N GLU A 63 -2.45 8.10 -25.91
CA GLU A 63 -3.90 7.92 -25.89
C GLU A 63 -4.45 7.88 -24.46
N LYS A 64 -3.78 7.17 -23.54
CA LYS A 64 -4.16 7.12 -22.12
C LYS A 64 -4.06 8.49 -21.47
N LEU A 65 -2.99 9.24 -21.72
CA LEU A 65 -2.81 10.57 -21.19
C LEU A 65 -3.87 11.54 -21.74
N ALA A 66 -4.19 11.46 -23.02
CA ALA A 66 -5.28 12.23 -23.62
C ALA A 66 -6.63 11.92 -22.96
N PHE A 67 -6.90 10.64 -22.65
CA PHE A 67 -8.11 10.27 -21.90
C PHE A 67 -8.11 10.86 -20.48
N PHE A 68 -7.00 10.79 -19.76
CA PHE A 68 -6.92 11.40 -18.43
C PHE A 68 -7.13 12.90 -18.43
N ARG A 69 -6.57 13.62 -19.42
CA ARG A 69 -6.80 15.06 -19.57
C ARG A 69 -8.27 15.36 -19.88
N HIS A 70 -8.92 14.57 -20.75
CA HIS A 70 -10.36 14.67 -20.96
C HIS A 70 -11.15 14.51 -19.65
N LEU A 71 -10.83 13.51 -18.82
CA LEU A 71 -11.50 13.33 -17.52
C LEU A 71 -11.24 14.49 -16.54
N ALA A 72 -10.02 15.02 -16.53
CA ALA A 72 -9.63 16.06 -15.59
C ALA A 72 -10.18 17.44 -15.97
N GLU A 73 -10.23 17.75 -17.26
CA GLU A 73 -10.57 19.07 -17.79
C GLU A 73 -12.05 19.18 -18.16
N ASP A 74 -12.61 18.17 -18.84
CA ASP A 74 -13.98 18.25 -19.38
C ASP A 74 -15.05 17.70 -18.42
N LEU A 75 -14.67 16.81 -17.49
CA LEU A 75 -15.58 16.21 -16.50
C LEU A 75 -15.36 16.79 -15.09
N THR A 76 -15.34 18.11 -15.00
CA THR A 76 -15.17 18.86 -13.76
C THR A 76 -16.47 19.47 -13.22
N ILE A 77 -16.42 20.04 -12.01
CA ILE A 77 -17.55 20.77 -11.43
C ILE A 77 -17.85 22.05 -12.21
N SER A 78 -19.11 22.46 -12.25
CA SER A 78 -19.53 23.76 -12.78
C SER A 78 -19.50 24.80 -11.64
N PRO A 79 -18.60 25.81 -11.67
CA PRO A 79 -18.53 26.80 -10.60
C PRO A 79 -19.83 27.62 -10.44
N GLU A 80 -20.57 27.80 -11.53
CA GLU A 80 -21.86 28.50 -11.53
C GLU A 80 -22.94 27.67 -10.82
N ASP A 81 -23.04 26.37 -11.13
CA ASP A 81 -24.02 25.47 -10.50
C ASP A 81 -23.72 25.29 -9.01
N VAL A 82 -22.44 25.14 -8.64
CA VAL A 82 -22.01 25.04 -7.24
C VAL A 82 -22.38 26.30 -6.46
N ARG A 83 -22.14 27.49 -7.02
CA ARG A 83 -22.46 28.76 -6.36
C ARG A 83 -23.96 28.92 -6.17
N THR A 84 -24.74 28.66 -7.21
CA THR A 84 -26.21 28.70 -7.14
C THR A 84 -26.77 27.74 -6.10
N ALA A 85 -26.24 26.51 -6.05
CA ALA A 85 -26.68 25.51 -5.09
C ALA A 85 -26.27 25.85 -3.64
N LEU A 86 -25.11 26.49 -3.46
CA LEU A 86 -24.65 26.98 -2.16
C LEU A 86 -25.55 28.11 -1.65
N ASP A 87 -25.88 29.10 -2.47
CA ASP A 87 -26.76 30.21 -2.11
C ASP A 87 -28.14 29.69 -1.64
N ALA A 88 -28.68 28.69 -2.35
CA ALA A 88 -29.93 28.03 -1.97
C ALA A 88 -29.80 27.23 -0.66
N TYR A 89 -28.63 26.63 -0.41
CA TYR A 89 -28.36 25.91 0.84
C TYR A 89 -28.27 26.86 2.04
N GLU A 90 -27.62 28.02 1.89
CA GLU A 90 -27.51 29.04 2.93
C GLU A 90 -28.89 29.61 3.34
N GLN A 91 -29.81 29.77 2.40
CA GLN A 91 -31.14 30.32 2.67
C GLN A 91 -32.06 29.37 3.47
N GLY A 92 -31.90 28.05 3.31
CA GLY A 92 -32.92 27.10 3.78
C GLY A 92 -32.44 25.83 4.47
N GLN A 93 -31.15 25.45 4.34
CA GLN A 93 -30.55 24.20 4.87
C GLN A 93 -31.47 22.96 4.89
N THR A 94 -32.35 22.86 3.89
CA THR A 94 -33.32 21.78 3.78
C THR A 94 -32.69 20.54 3.17
N LYS A 95 -33.38 19.40 3.24
CA LYS A 95 -32.99 18.18 2.50
C LYS A 95 -32.81 18.42 1.00
N ALA A 96 -33.64 19.27 0.40
CA ALA A 96 -33.60 19.55 -1.04
C ALA A 96 -32.37 20.39 -1.40
N SER A 97 -32.13 21.48 -0.67
CA SER A 97 -30.98 22.36 -0.92
C SER A 97 -29.65 21.68 -0.57
N TYR A 98 -29.60 20.85 0.47
CA TYR A 98 -28.42 20.03 0.79
C TYR A 98 -28.10 19.07 -0.36
N ARG A 99 -29.10 18.35 -0.88
CA ARG A 99 -28.91 17.43 -2.01
C ARG A 99 -28.42 18.16 -3.25
N ALA A 100 -29.02 19.31 -3.58
CA ALA A 100 -28.63 20.09 -4.73
C ALA A 100 -27.15 20.52 -4.64
N PHE A 101 -26.73 21.00 -3.47
CA PHE A 101 -25.33 21.36 -3.23
C PHE A 101 -24.38 20.17 -3.36
N MET A 102 -24.69 19.04 -2.72
CA MET A 102 -23.85 17.82 -2.81
C MET A 102 -23.76 17.30 -4.26
N THR A 103 -24.85 17.37 -5.03
CA THR A 103 -24.86 16.97 -6.44
C THR A 103 -24.02 17.92 -7.31
N ALA A 104 -24.12 19.24 -7.10
CA ALA A 104 -23.35 20.21 -7.87
C ALA A 104 -21.85 20.16 -7.54
N ALA A 105 -21.49 19.85 -6.28
CA ALA A 105 -20.12 19.81 -5.81
C ALA A 105 -19.36 18.51 -6.15
N GLU A 106 -20.05 17.48 -6.65
CA GLU A 106 -19.40 16.24 -7.09
C GLU A 106 -19.04 16.32 -8.59
N PRO A 107 -17.76 16.14 -8.97
CA PRO A 107 -17.38 16.21 -10.37
C PRO A 107 -17.94 15.00 -11.15
N PRO A 108 -18.45 15.17 -12.38
CA PRO A 108 -19.05 14.09 -13.19
C PRO A 108 -18.14 12.86 -13.37
N ARG A 109 -16.82 13.04 -13.31
CA ARG A 109 -15.85 11.94 -13.39
C ARG A 109 -15.96 10.92 -12.25
N GLN A 110 -16.44 11.29 -11.06
CA GLN A 110 -16.68 10.30 -10.00
C GLN A 110 -17.81 9.33 -10.39
N GLU A 111 -18.87 9.85 -10.97
CA GLU A 111 -19.97 9.04 -11.46
C GLU A 111 -19.54 8.17 -12.64
N LEU A 112 -18.74 8.70 -13.56
CA LEU A 112 -18.15 7.91 -14.63
C LEU A 112 -17.37 6.71 -14.08
N ILE A 113 -16.47 6.93 -13.11
CA ILE A 113 -15.66 5.86 -12.52
C ILE A 113 -16.55 4.84 -11.78
N ARG A 114 -17.62 5.27 -11.10
CA ARG A 114 -18.61 4.35 -10.51
C ARG A 114 -19.30 3.50 -11.56
N ARG A 115 -19.71 4.08 -12.70
CA ARG A 115 -20.31 3.34 -13.82
C ARG A 115 -19.35 2.34 -14.46
N LEU A 116 -18.08 2.72 -14.62
CA LEU A 116 -17.04 1.78 -15.08
C LEU A 116 -16.92 0.59 -14.13
N ASN A 117 -17.01 0.82 -12.82
CA ASN A 117 -16.90 -0.25 -11.81
C ASN A 117 -18.12 -1.18 -11.76
N GLN A 118 -19.24 -0.86 -12.42
CA GLN A 118 -20.39 -1.77 -12.52
C GLN A 118 -20.11 -2.99 -13.41
N VAL A 119 -19.10 -2.90 -14.28
CA VAL A 119 -18.69 -4.02 -15.13
C VAL A 119 -18.04 -5.11 -14.26
N PRO A 120 -18.49 -6.38 -14.31
CA PRO A 120 -17.91 -7.46 -13.53
C PRO A 120 -16.39 -7.57 -13.75
N GLY A 121 -15.63 -7.54 -12.66
CA GLY A 121 -14.17 -7.61 -12.67
C GLY A 121 -13.44 -6.28 -13.01
N ALA A 122 -14.16 -5.17 -13.20
CA ALA A 122 -13.57 -3.89 -13.57
C ALA A 122 -12.77 -3.21 -12.46
N THR A 123 -12.97 -3.57 -11.19
CA THR A 123 -12.20 -2.99 -10.08
C THR A 123 -10.69 -3.14 -10.30
N ARG A 124 -10.23 -4.31 -10.78
CA ARG A 124 -8.83 -4.52 -11.15
C ARG A 124 -8.38 -3.59 -12.30
N GLN A 125 -9.23 -3.37 -13.29
CA GLN A 125 -8.94 -2.48 -14.41
C GLN A 125 -8.82 -1.02 -13.96
N LEU A 126 -9.68 -0.59 -13.02
CA LEU A 126 -9.62 0.76 -12.45
C LEU A 126 -8.39 0.96 -11.58
N VAL A 127 -7.95 -0.08 -10.84
CA VAL A 127 -6.67 -0.05 -10.12
C VAL A 127 -5.51 0.06 -11.11
N ALA A 128 -5.50 -0.71 -12.20
CA ALA A 128 -4.48 -0.58 -13.24
C ALA A 128 -4.50 0.80 -13.92
N MET A 129 -5.69 1.33 -14.23
CA MET A 129 -5.88 2.67 -14.78
C MET A 129 -5.32 3.74 -13.84
N ARG A 130 -5.56 3.65 -12.54
CA ARG A 130 -4.94 4.58 -11.57
C ARG A 130 -3.42 4.41 -11.52
N ALA A 131 -2.89 3.20 -11.64
CA ALA A 131 -1.44 3.00 -11.72
C ALA A 131 -0.83 3.74 -12.92
N ASP A 132 -1.51 3.71 -14.08
CA ASP A 132 -1.12 4.49 -15.25
C ASP A 132 -1.25 6.01 -15.00
N LEU A 133 -2.31 6.48 -14.34
CA LEU A 133 -2.46 7.89 -13.96
C LEU A 133 -1.28 8.37 -13.09
N LEU A 134 -0.90 7.59 -12.07
CA LEU A 134 0.21 7.92 -11.17
C LEU A 134 1.59 7.88 -11.87
N ARG A 135 1.70 7.16 -12.99
CA ARG A 135 2.92 7.05 -13.79
C ARG A 135 3.01 8.18 -14.82
N LEU A 136 1.92 8.45 -15.53
CA LEU A 136 1.86 9.38 -16.66
C LEU A 136 1.57 10.82 -16.22
N GLY A 137 0.76 11.02 -15.18
CA GLY A 137 0.22 12.33 -14.81
C GLY A 137 1.05 13.15 -13.83
N ARG A 138 2.26 12.70 -13.47
CA ARG A 138 3.08 13.37 -12.44
C ARG A 138 3.43 14.80 -12.85
N GLY A 139 3.03 15.77 -12.02
CA GLY A 139 3.37 17.18 -12.19
C GLY A 139 2.33 17.99 -12.96
N GLU A 140 1.23 17.37 -13.42
CA GLU A 140 0.09 18.07 -14.00
C GLU A 140 -1.01 18.26 -12.94
N ALA A 141 -1.23 19.50 -12.50
CA ALA A 141 -2.15 19.81 -11.40
C ALA A 141 -3.59 19.32 -11.63
N ALA A 142 -4.06 19.32 -12.87
CA ALA A 142 -5.39 18.80 -13.21
C ALA A 142 -5.48 17.27 -13.01
N LEU A 143 -4.41 16.53 -13.33
CA LEU A 143 -4.34 15.08 -13.15
C LEU A 143 -4.14 14.70 -11.67
N ASP A 144 -3.41 15.52 -10.91
CA ASP A 144 -3.33 15.37 -9.45
C ASP A 144 -4.72 15.54 -8.80
N ALA A 145 -5.55 16.47 -9.30
CA ALA A 145 -6.93 16.60 -8.84
C ALA A 145 -7.79 15.38 -9.21
N LEU A 146 -7.61 14.80 -10.39
CA LEU A 146 -8.27 13.54 -10.79
C LEU A 146 -7.87 12.37 -9.87
N ASP A 147 -6.61 12.27 -9.44
CA ASP A 147 -6.18 11.22 -8.49
C ASP A 147 -6.94 11.31 -7.16
N LEU A 148 -7.33 12.51 -6.70
CA LEU A 148 -8.11 12.65 -5.47
C LEU A 148 -9.47 11.93 -5.56
N ASP A 149 -10.13 11.98 -6.72
CA ASP A 149 -11.41 11.30 -6.94
C ASP A 149 -11.25 9.78 -7.01
N PHE A 150 -10.20 9.32 -7.69
CA PHE A 150 -9.81 7.91 -7.68
C PHE A 150 -9.53 7.41 -6.25
N ARG A 151 -8.80 8.19 -5.45
CA ARG A 151 -8.51 7.88 -4.05
C ARG A 151 -9.76 7.84 -3.20
N HIS A 152 -10.68 8.79 -3.39
CA HIS A 152 -11.96 8.83 -2.69
C HIS A 152 -12.75 7.53 -2.93
N LEU A 153 -12.93 7.15 -4.19
CA LEU A 153 -13.70 5.96 -4.58
C LEU A 153 -13.01 4.67 -4.12
N LEU A 154 -11.71 4.52 -4.40
CA LEU A 154 -10.97 3.32 -4.00
C LEU A 154 -10.88 3.16 -2.48
N SER A 155 -10.78 4.24 -1.71
CA SER A 155 -10.79 4.16 -0.23
C SER A 155 -12.12 3.64 0.31
N SER A 156 -13.23 3.96 -0.37
CA SER A 156 -14.56 3.44 -0.02
C SER A 156 -14.71 1.96 -0.40
N TRP A 157 -14.24 1.59 -1.60
CA TRP A 157 -14.37 0.22 -2.12
C TRP A 157 -13.44 -0.77 -1.44
N PHE A 158 -12.21 -0.38 -1.14
CA PHE A 158 -11.21 -1.18 -0.43
C PHE A 158 -11.23 -0.92 1.07
N ASN A 159 -12.43 -0.91 1.65
CA ASN A 159 -12.54 -0.77 3.08
C ASN A 159 -11.92 -1.98 3.80
N ARG A 160 -11.30 -1.71 4.95
CA ARG A 160 -10.66 -2.73 5.78
C ARG A 160 -11.59 -3.89 6.15
N GLY A 161 -12.88 -3.64 6.32
CA GLY A 161 -13.85 -4.63 6.79
C GLY A 161 -14.00 -5.84 5.86
N PHE A 162 -13.63 -5.70 4.58
CA PHE A 162 -13.67 -6.79 3.61
C PHE A 162 -12.30 -7.40 3.30
N LEU A 163 -11.22 -6.93 3.92
CA LEU A 163 -9.92 -7.55 3.74
C LEU A 163 -9.87 -8.90 4.45
N VAL A 164 -9.47 -9.92 3.72
CA VAL A 164 -9.30 -11.28 4.22
C VAL A 164 -7.82 -11.59 4.28
N LEU A 165 -7.33 -11.90 5.48
CA LEU A 165 -5.99 -12.42 5.68
C LEU A 165 -5.97 -13.92 5.37
N MET A 166 -5.08 -14.35 4.50
CA MET A 166 -4.88 -15.76 4.17
C MET A 166 -3.40 -16.15 4.33
N PRO A 167 -3.10 -17.34 4.89
CA PRO A 167 -1.75 -17.88 4.83
C PRO A 167 -1.39 -18.23 3.39
N ILE A 168 -0.14 -17.95 3.01
CA ILE A 168 0.45 -18.35 1.74
C ILE A 168 1.48 -19.44 2.04
N THR A 169 1.27 -20.61 1.45
CA THR A 169 2.09 -21.81 1.63
C THR A 169 2.51 -22.37 0.27
N TRP A 170 3.38 -23.39 0.27
CA TRP A 170 3.80 -24.03 -0.97
C TRP A 170 2.64 -24.75 -1.70
N GLU A 171 1.58 -25.10 -0.98
CA GLU A 171 0.34 -25.70 -1.53
C GLU A 171 -0.62 -24.66 -2.12
N SER A 172 -0.31 -23.36 -2.00
CA SER A 172 -1.16 -22.30 -2.56
C SER A 172 -1.19 -22.35 -4.09
N PRO A 173 -2.28 -21.90 -4.74
CA PRO A 173 -2.40 -21.94 -6.20
C PRO A 173 -1.22 -21.26 -6.90
N ALA A 174 -0.65 -21.93 -7.92
CA ALA A 174 0.54 -21.46 -8.62
C ALA A 174 0.40 -20.03 -9.18
N HIS A 175 -0.77 -19.67 -9.69
CA HIS A 175 -1.04 -18.32 -10.21
C HIS A 175 -1.02 -17.21 -9.14
N ILE A 176 -1.20 -17.54 -7.85
CA ILE A 176 -1.01 -16.62 -6.73
C ILE A 176 0.48 -16.55 -6.38
N LEU A 177 1.17 -17.70 -6.35
CA LEU A 177 2.61 -17.77 -6.09
C LEU A 177 3.43 -16.98 -7.12
N GLU A 178 3.09 -17.07 -8.41
CA GLU A 178 3.68 -16.25 -9.48
C GLU A 178 3.55 -14.75 -9.21
N LYS A 179 2.43 -14.32 -8.61
CA LYS A 179 2.22 -12.92 -8.25
C LYS A 179 3.06 -12.50 -7.05
N ILE A 180 3.25 -13.38 -6.07
CA ILE A 180 4.16 -13.09 -4.95
C ILE A 180 5.58 -12.85 -5.48
N ILE A 181 6.05 -13.68 -6.42
CA ILE A 181 7.34 -13.46 -7.10
C ILE A 181 7.36 -12.09 -7.80
N ALA A 182 6.33 -11.79 -8.59
CA ALA A 182 6.27 -10.55 -9.38
C ALA A 182 6.14 -9.27 -8.53
N TYR A 183 5.57 -9.36 -7.33
CA TYR A 183 5.26 -8.22 -6.47
C TYR A 183 6.25 -8.00 -5.33
N GLU A 184 7.24 -8.86 -5.16
CA GLU A 184 8.24 -8.70 -4.12
C GLU A 184 9.13 -7.47 -4.35
N ALA A 185 8.94 -6.46 -3.49
CA ALA A 185 9.52 -5.13 -3.66
C ALA A 185 10.69 -4.85 -2.70
N VAL A 186 10.90 -5.66 -1.66
CA VAL A 186 11.93 -5.47 -0.65
C VAL A 186 13.18 -6.27 -1.02
N HIS A 187 13.03 -7.59 -1.16
CA HIS A 187 14.10 -8.56 -1.43
C HIS A 187 13.71 -9.47 -2.61
N ALA A 188 14.20 -9.17 -3.81
CA ALA A 188 13.82 -9.86 -5.05
C ALA A 188 13.81 -11.39 -4.92
N ILE A 189 12.81 -12.02 -5.54
CA ILE A 189 12.68 -13.48 -5.66
C ILE A 189 12.92 -13.84 -7.12
N ASP A 190 14.11 -14.33 -7.41
CA ASP A 190 14.54 -14.51 -8.81
C ASP A 190 14.20 -15.90 -9.38
N SER A 191 13.63 -16.79 -8.56
CA SER A 191 13.27 -18.15 -8.98
C SER A 191 12.19 -18.79 -8.11
N TRP A 192 11.57 -19.86 -8.61
CA TRP A 192 10.68 -20.73 -7.83
C TRP A 192 11.40 -21.40 -6.65
N GLY A 193 12.70 -21.69 -6.78
CA GLY A 193 13.51 -22.21 -5.68
C GLY A 193 13.63 -21.20 -4.55
N ALA A 194 13.91 -19.94 -4.89
CA ALA A 194 13.97 -18.84 -3.94
C ALA A 194 12.61 -18.60 -3.26
N LEU A 195 11.50 -18.71 -4.00
CA LEU A 195 10.16 -18.66 -3.39
C LEU A 195 9.94 -19.81 -2.41
N ARG A 196 10.28 -21.04 -2.81
CA ARG A 196 10.13 -22.24 -1.99
C ARG A 196 10.89 -22.11 -0.67
N ALA A 197 12.13 -21.61 -0.72
CA ALA A 197 12.97 -21.38 0.47
C ALA A 197 12.35 -20.37 1.47
N ARG A 198 11.41 -19.52 1.03
CA ARG A 198 10.69 -18.57 1.88
C ARG A 198 9.32 -19.05 2.34
N LEU A 199 8.79 -20.15 1.79
CA LEU A 199 7.44 -20.64 2.09
C LEU A 199 7.40 -22.03 2.73
N GLU A 200 8.29 -22.94 2.32
CA GLU A 200 8.27 -24.35 2.74
C GLU A 200 8.88 -24.59 4.14
N PRO A 201 10.01 -23.97 4.53
CA PRO A 201 10.63 -24.25 5.83
C PRO A 201 9.70 -23.97 7.01
N ALA A 202 9.78 -24.81 8.05
CA ALA A 202 8.89 -24.73 9.22
C ALA A 202 9.04 -23.43 10.02
N ASP A 203 10.16 -22.71 9.88
CA ASP A 203 10.42 -21.40 10.47
C ASP A 203 10.15 -20.24 9.51
N ARG A 204 9.39 -20.47 8.45
CA ARG A 204 8.90 -19.43 7.56
C ARG A 204 7.38 -19.39 7.56
N ARG A 205 6.84 -18.18 7.53
CA ARG A 205 5.41 -17.92 7.35
C ARG A 205 5.25 -16.81 6.33
N CYS A 206 4.24 -16.92 5.49
CA CYS A 206 3.83 -15.85 4.59
C CYS A 206 2.33 -15.68 4.69
N PHE A 207 1.88 -14.44 4.64
CA PHE A 207 0.48 -14.09 4.67
C PHE A 207 0.19 -13.06 3.59
N ALA A 208 -1.01 -13.09 3.03
CA ALA A 208 -1.47 -12.06 2.11
C ALA A 208 -2.89 -11.61 2.43
N PHE A 209 -3.14 -10.33 2.22
CA PHE A 209 -4.45 -9.70 2.32
C PHE A 209 -5.10 -9.66 0.94
N PHE A 210 -6.31 -10.20 0.86
CA PHE A 210 -7.13 -10.23 -0.34
C PHE A 210 -8.39 -9.40 -0.15
N HIS A 211 -8.96 -8.94 -1.25
CA HIS A 211 -10.24 -8.25 -1.24
C HIS A 211 -11.21 -8.96 -2.19
N PRO A 212 -12.50 -9.13 -1.83
CA PRO A 212 -13.48 -9.85 -2.67
C PRO A 212 -13.63 -9.27 -4.09
N ALA A 213 -13.38 -7.98 -4.28
CA ALA A 213 -13.41 -7.35 -5.60
C ALA A 213 -12.18 -7.66 -6.48
N MET A 214 -11.10 -8.16 -5.88
CA MET A 214 -9.86 -8.58 -6.56
C MET A 214 -9.40 -9.94 -6.00
N PRO A 215 -10.21 -11.00 -6.24
CA PRO A 215 -10.11 -12.28 -5.54
C PRO A 215 -8.77 -13.00 -5.68
N ASP A 216 -8.20 -12.96 -6.89
CA ASP A 216 -6.95 -13.64 -7.23
C ASP A 216 -5.73 -12.73 -7.05
N GLU A 217 -5.89 -11.52 -6.49
CA GLU A 217 -4.83 -10.52 -6.35
C GLU A 217 -4.47 -10.32 -4.87
N PRO A 218 -3.26 -10.71 -4.44
CA PRO A 218 -2.77 -10.25 -3.16
C PRO A 218 -2.62 -8.73 -3.23
N LEU A 219 -3.21 -8.01 -2.27
CA LEU A 219 -3.07 -6.56 -2.18
C LEU A 219 -1.83 -6.17 -1.40
N ILE A 220 -1.61 -6.88 -0.29
CA ILE A 220 -0.42 -6.79 0.54
C ILE A 220 -0.01 -8.20 0.89
N PHE A 221 1.28 -8.52 0.85
CA PHE A 221 1.78 -9.72 1.50
C PHE A 221 2.91 -9.40 2.48
N VAL A 222 3.07 -10.32 3.42
CA VAL A 222 3.92 -10.19 4.59
C VAL A 222 4.70 -11.49 4.74
N GLU A 223 6.03 -11.41 4.64
CA GLU A 223 6.93 -12.53 4.88
C GLU A 223 7.51 -12.44 6.30
N VAL A 224 7.47 -13.57 7.01
CA VAL A 224 7.87 -13.69 8.41
C VAL A 224 8.88 -14.82 8.58
N ALA A 225 9.98 -14.52 9.26
CA ALA A 225 10.94 -15.50 9.71
C ALA A 225 10.75 -15.75 11.21
N LEU A 226 10.66 -17.02 11.60
CA LEU A 226 10.65 -17.46 12.99
C LEU A 226 12.09 -17.70 13.42
N THR A 227 12.49 -17.12 14.56
CA THR A 227 13.89 -17.06 14.99
C THR A 227 14.01 -17.17 16.51
N GLY A 228 15.22 -17.49 16.99
CA GLY A 228 15.62 -17.38 18.39
C GLY A 228 16.32 -16.04 18.64
N GLY A 229 15.53 -15.00 18.91
CA GLY A 229 15.99 -13.63 19.11
C GLY A 229 15.88 -12.71 17.89
N ILE A 230 16.19 -11.43 18.09
CA ILE A 230 16.03 -10.39 17.08
C ILE A 230 17.22 -10.39 16.10
N PRO A 231 17.02 -10.61 14.78
CA PRO A 231 18.10 -10.58 13.81
C PRO A 231 18.55 -9.16 13.49
N GLY A 232 19.83 -9.03 13.15
CA GLY A 232 20.47 -7.77 12.75
C GLY A 232 20.94 -7.72 11.28
N SER A 233 20.70 -8.77 10.48
CA SER A 233 21.10 -8.80 9.07
C SER A 233 20.09 -9.56 8.22
N VAL A 234 19.72 -8.98 7.07
CA VAL A 234 18.77 -9.62 6.16
C VAL A 234 19.43 -10.75 5.37
N GLN A 235 20.73 -10.67 5.10
CA GLN A 235 21.49 -11.77 4.51
C GLN A 235 21.44 -13.02 5.43
N GLY A 236 21.49 -12.82 6.75
CA GLY A 236 21.32 -13.91 7.71
C GLY A 236 19.92 -14.53 7.69
N VAL A 237 18.88 -13.73 7.46
CA VAL A 237 17.49 -14.21 7.34
C VAL A 237 17.25 -14.93 6.01
N LEU A 238 17.85 -14.46 4.92
CA LEU A 238 17.64 -15.00 3.58
C LEU A 238 18.60 -16.12 3.18
N SER A 239 19.63 -16.41 3.98
CA SER A 239 20.60 -17.47 3.70
C SER A 239 19.92 -18.84 3.57
N GLU A 240 20.24 -19.57 2.48
CA GLU A 240 19.76 -20.93 2.25
C GLU A 240 20.47 -21.96 3.13
N ASP A 241 21.72 -21.70 3.52
CA ASP A 241 22.56 -22.61 4.33
C ASP A 241 22.33 -22.48 5.85
N ARG A 242 21.37 -21.65 6.27
CA ARG A 242 21.07 -21.46 7.69
C ARG A 242 20.39 -22.72 8.27
N PRO A 243 20.61 -23.03 9.56
CA PRO A 243 19.83 -24.08 10.21
C PRO A 243 18.35 -23.70 10.25
N VAL A 244 17.49 -24.62 9.81
CA VAL A 244 16.03 -24.49 9.95
C VAL A 244 15.67 -24.78 11.40
N LEU A 245 14.90 -23.87 12.00
CA LEU A 245 14.37 -24.04 13.35
C LEU A 245 12.98 -24.69 13.27
N GLU A 246 12.67 -25.57 14.21
CA GLU A 246 11.28 -26.00 14.42
C GLU A 246 10.45 -24.80 14.88
N ALA A 247 9.21 -24.67 14.40
CA ALA A 247 8.39 -23.49 14.66
C ALA A 247 8.18 -23.24 16.17
N GLU A 248 8.04 -24.31 16.95
CA GLU A 248 7.86 -24.29 18.40
C GLU A 248 9.13 -23.87 19.14
N GLY A 249 10.31 -24.00 18.52
CA GLY A 249 11.58 -23.55 19.08
C GLY A 249 11.82 -22.05 18.95
N ALA A 250 11.00 -21.33 18.18
CA ALA A 250 11.13 -19.90 17.98
C ALA A 250 10.53 -19.09 19.13
N ASP A 251 11.17 -17.97 19.47
CA ASP A 251 10.67 -16.99 20.43
C ASP A 251 10.35 -15.63 19.79
N THR A 252 10.77 -15.44 18.54
CA THR A 252 10.70 -14.15 17.83
C THR A 252 10.15 -14.33 16.41
N ALA A 253 9.10 -13.59 16.08
CA ALA A 253 8.59 -13.44 14.72
C ALA A 253 9.14 -12.16 14.09
N VAL A 254 9.81 -12.31 12.95
CA VAL A 254 10.51 -11.23 12.24
C VAL A 254 9.82 -10.95 10.92
N PHE A 255 9.13 -9.83 10.82
CA PHE A 255 8.54 -9.32 9.58
C PHE A 255 9.64 -8.70 8.71
N TYR A 256 10.21 -9.47 7.79
CA TYR A 256 11.37 -9.05 7.00
C TYR A 256 11.01 -8.55 5.60
N SER A 257 9.80 -8.85 5.10
CA SER A 257 9.27 -8.25 3.87
C SER A 257 7.78 -7.91 4.04
N ILE A 258 7.39 -6.71 3.64
CA ILE A 258 6.01 -6.26 3.53
C ILE A 258 5.87 -5.51 2.22
N SER A 259 5.11 -6.08 1.29
CA SER A 259 5.01 -5.58 -0.09
C SER A 259 3.57 -5.17 -0.38
N ASN A 260 3.36 -3.95 -0.87
CA ASN A 260 2.11 -3.53 -1.49
C ASN A 260 2.17 -3.91 -2.98
N CYS A 261 1.30 -4.82 -3.38
CA CYS A 261 1.34 -5.44 -4.69
C CYS A 261 0.77 -4.55 -5.81
N GLN A 262 -0.08 -3.59 -5.44
CA GLN A 262 -0.89 -2.85 -6.41
C GLN A 262 -0.47 -1.38 -6.40
N ALA A 263 0.31 -0.96 -7.41
CA ALA A 263 0.73 0.43 -7.56
C ALA A 263 -0.45 1.41 -7.62
N GLY A 264 -1.56 0.98 -8.23
CA GLY A 264 -2.82 1.73 -8.26
C GLY A 264 -3.52 1.84 -6.91
N LEU A 265 -3.09 1.12 -5.88
CA LEU A 265 -3.57 1.28 -4.50
C LEU A 265 -2.55 2.04 -3.64
N ALA A 266 -1.55 2.68 -4.25
CA ALA A 266 -0.63 3.55 -3.54
C ALA A 266 -1.40 4.63 -2.76
N SER A 267 -1.05 4.79 -1.48
CA SER A 267 -1.68 5.72 -0.55
C SER A 267 -3.17 5.49 -0.25
N ILE A 268 -3.70 4.32 -0.58
CA ILE A 268 -4.98 3.84 -0.06
C ILE A 268 -4.71 3.10 1.25
N SER A 269 -5.36 3.54 2.33
CA SER A 269 -5.20 2.89 3.63
C SER A 269 -6.08 1.65 3.71
N PHE A 270 -5.45 0.53 4.00
CA PHE A 270 -6.11 -0.73 4.35
C PHE A 270 -6.33 -0.87 5.88
N GLY A 271 -6.14 0.23 6.60
CA GLY A 271 -6.19 0.29 8.05
C GLY A 271 -4.83 0.09 8.73
N ASN A 272 -4.77 0.51 9.99
CA ASN A 272 -3.55 0.65 10.79
C ASN A 272 -3.33 -0.52 11.77
N SER A 273 -3.69 -1.74 11.37
CA SER A 273 -3.57 -2.91 12.25
C SER A 273 -3.32 -4.21 11.48
N LEU A 274 -2.80 -4.11 10.25
CA LEU A 274 -2.53 -5.28 9.42
C LEU A 274 -1.51 -6.19 10.11
N ILE A 275 -0.40 -5.60 10.54
CA ILE A 275 0.68 -6.33 11.23
C ILE A 275 0.23 -6.79 12.62
N LYS A 276 -0.63 -6.03 13.30
CA LYS A 276 -1.24 -6.46 14.56
C LYS A 276 -2.06 -7.74 14.37
N GLN A 277 -2.82 -7.86 13.28
CA GLN A 277 -3.59 -9.07 12.99
C GLN A 277 -2.66 -10.26 12.77
N VAL A 278 -1.64 -10.12 11.90
CA VAL A 278 -0.68 -11.20 11.65
C VAL A 278 0.06 -11.61 12.93
N ALA A 279 0.50 -10.65 13.74
CA ALA A 279 1.16 -10.93 15.00
C ALA A 279 0.24 -11.63 16.02
N ALA A 280 -1.04 -11.25 16.10
CA ALA A 280 -2.01 -11.90 16.97
C ALA A 280 -2.31 -13.35 16.53
N ASP A 281 -2.46 -13.58 15.22
CA ASP A 281 -2.67 -14.92 14.66
C ASP A 281 -1.45 -15.82 14.92
N LEU A 282 -0.23 -15.29 14.71
CA LEU A 282 1.02 -16.00 15.04
C LEU A 282 1.15 -16.29 16.54
N SER A 283 0.83 -15.32 17.41
CA SER A 283 0.86 -15.51 18.88
C SER A 283 -0.11 -16.60 19.33
N THR A 284 -1.24 -16.74 18.66
CA THR A 284 -2.25 -17.76 18.97
C THR A 284 -1.79 -19.13 18.47
N ALA A 285 -1.22 -19.20 17.27
CA ALA A 285 -0.76 -20.44 16.66
C ALA A 285 0.54 -20.98 17.30
N LEU A 286 1.43 -20.09 17.74
CA LEU A 286 2.74 -20.41 18.31
C LEU A 286 2.94 -19.64 19.63
N PRO A 287 2.44 -20.17 20.76
CA PRO A 287 2.45 -19.49 22.06
C PRO A 287 3.86 -19.18 22.61
N ASN A 288 4.91 -19.79 22.08
CA ASN A 288 6.30 -19.54 22.46
C ASN A 288 6.84 -18.21 21.89
N LEU A 289 6.18 -17.63 20.88
CA LEU A 289 6.54 -16.32 20.34
C LEU A 289 6.23 -15.22 21.34
N LYS A 290 7.28 -14.54 21.80
CA LYS A 290 7.21 -13.42 22.77
C LYS A 290 7.52 -12.08 22.11
N THR A 291 8.28 -12.10 21.02
CA THR A 291 8.79 -10.90 20.37
C THR A 291 8.28 -10.81 18.94
N PHE A 292 7.71 -9.66 18.58
CA PHE A 292 7.21 -9.38 17.22
C PHE A 292 7.93 -8.15 16.70
N VAL A 293 8.88 -8.34 15.79
CA VAL A 293 9.74 -7.26 15.28
C VAL A 293 9.77 -7.29 13.76
N THR A 294 10.09 -6.16 13.15
CA THR A 294 10.42 -6.14 11.73
C THR A 294 11.92 -6.15 11.53
N LEU A 295 12.39 -6.42 10.31
CA LEU A 295 13.72 -6.02 9.85
C LEU A 295 13.51 -5.17 8.59
N SER A 296 13.38 -3.87 8.77
CA SER A 296 12.86 -2.96 7.75
C SER A 296 13.96 -2.13 7.07
N PRO A 297 13.84 -1.85 5.77
CA PRO A 297 14.72 -0.90 5.08
C PRO A 297 14.41 0.54 5.52
N ILE A 298 15.34 1.45 5.20
CA ILE A 298 15.23 2.88 5.54
C ILE A 298 15.37 3.73 4.26
N PRO A 299 14.40 3.63 3.33
CA PRO A 299 14.51 4.28 2.03
C PRO A 299 14.50 5.81 2.17
N GLY A 300 15.55 6.45 1.64
CA GLY A 300 15.67 7.90 1.62
C GLY A 300 16.61 8.47 2.69
N PHE A 301 17.18 7.63 3.57
CA PHE A 301 18.19 8.08 4.52
C PHE A 301 19.43 8.67 3.83
N ALA A 302 19.95 8.01 2.80
CA ALA A 302 21.10 8.50 2.04
C ALA A 302 20.84 9.87 1.39
N ALA A 303 19.66 10.05 0.79
CA ALA A 303 19.25 11.33 0.21
C ALA A 303 19.11 12.42 1.28
N TRP A 304 18.55 12.08 2.44
CA TRP A 304 18.45 13.02 3.56
C TRP A 304 19.81 13.45 4.10
N LEU A 305 20.79 12.53 4.22
CA LEU A 305 22.16 12.89 4.64
C LEU A 305 22.76 13.93 3.70
N GLN A 306 22.63 13.71 2.38
CA GLN A 306 23.12 14.63 1.37
C GLN A 306 22.44 16.01 1.45
N GLU A 307 21.12 16.05 1.56
CA GLU A 307 20.37 17.31 1.68
C GLU A 307 20.67 18.06 2.98
N ALA A 308 20.89 17.34 4.06
CA ALA A 308 21.21 17.92 5.37
C ALA A 308 22.70 18.28 5.51
N GLY A 309 23.55 17.98 4.51
CA GLY A 309 24.97 18.31 4.50
C GLY A 309 25.82 17.46 5.44
N TYR A 310 25.39 16.24 5.77
CA TYR A 310 26.20 15.32 6.57
C TYR A 310 27.12 14.49 5.68
N ASP A 311 28.39 14.39 6.07
CA ASP A 311 29.30 13.40 5.49
C ASP A 311 28.88 11.98 5.88
N VAL A 312 28.98 11.05 4.93
CA VAL A 312 28.74 9.63 5.18
C VAL A 312 29.85 9.10 6.11
N PRO A 313 29.54 8.62 7.32
CA PRO A 313 30.54 8.11 8.27
C PRO A 313 31.13 6.77 7.82
N ALA A 314 32.04 6.79 6.84
CA ALA A 314 32.70 5.60 6.34
C ALA A 314 33.52 4.93 7.45
N GLY A 315 33.19 3.67 7.78
CA GLY A 315 33.88 2.93 8.84
C GLY A 315 33.51 3.34 10.27
N ASP A 316 32.48 4.16 10.48
CA ASP A 316 31.96 4.54 11.80
C ASP A 316 30.47 4.13 11.96
N PRO A 317 30.20 2.86 12.30
CA PRO A 317 28.85 2.35 12.52
C PRO A 317 28.07 3.09 13.61
N THR A 318 28.75 3.60 14.63
CA THR A 318 28.11 4.29 15.76
C THR A 318 27.60 5.66 15.33
N ARG A 319 28.41 6.43 14.61
CA ARG A 319 27.97 7.72 14.07
C ARG A 319 26.89 7.55 13.01
N LEU A 320 27.01 6.52 12.16
CA LEU A 320 26.01 6.23 11.13
C LEU A 320 24.65 5.90 11.77
N THR A 321 24.61 4.99 12.75
CA THR A 321 23.37 4.66 13.47
C THR A 321 22.83 5.83 14.30
N GLY A 322 23.69 6.69 14.86
CA GLY A 322 23.27 7.95 15.50
C GLY A 322 22.53 8.89 14.55
N LEU A 323 23.08 9.12 13.36
CA LEU A 323 22.43 9.94 12.32
C LEU A 323 21.13 9.29 11.80
N THR A 324 21.09 7.95 11.70
CA THR A 324 19.86 7.24 11.35
C THR A 324 18.79 7.38 12.43
N ALA A 325 19.15 7.31 13.71
CA ALA A 325 18.21 7.54 14.81
C ALA A 325 17.63 8.96 14.75
N LEU A 326 18.47 9.96 14.49
CA LEU A 326 18.05 11.34 14.28
C LEU A 326 17.08 11.45 13.09
N TYR A 327 17.42 10.86 11.94
CA TYR A 327 16.54 10.84 10.76
C TYR A 327 15.16 10.24 11.06
N LEU A 328 15.10 9.07 11.70
CA LEU A 328 13.85 8.37 11.98
C LEU A 328 12.98 9.09 13.02
N THR A 329 13.58 9.81 13.96
CA THR A 329 12.86 10.41 15.09
C THR A 329 12.57 11.91 14.94
N THR A 330 13.37 12.65 14.17
CA THR A 330 13.25 14.12 14.08
C THR A 330 13.03 14.64 12.67
N ALA A 331 13.45 13.94 11.61
CA ALA A 331 13.24 14.43 10.25
C ALA A 331 11.77 14.31 9.87
N LYS A 332 11.14 15.46 9.54
CA LYS A 332 9.73 15.55 9.15
C LYS A 332 9.57 16.08 7.72
N ARG A 333 8.44 15.75 7.09
CA ARG A 333 7.94 16.36 5.85
C ARG A 333 7.24 17.70 6.16
N PRO A 334 6.89 18.51 5.14
CA PRO A 334 6.13 19.74 5.33
C PRO A 334 4.76 19.54 6.02
N ASP A 335 4.19 18.33 5.91
CA ASP A 335 2.94 17.94 6.58
C ASP A 335 3.14 17.50 8.05
N GLY A 336 4.34 17.59 8.60
CA GLY A 336 4.67 17.23 9.98
C GLY A 336 4.87 15.73 10.22
N LEU A 337 4.64 14.87 9.23
CA LEU A 337 4.83 13.42 9.36
C LEU A 337 6.30 13.03 9.25
N PRO A 338 6.75 11.90 9.86
CA PRO A 338 8.09 11.36 9.69
C PRO A 338 8.51 11.32 8.22
N ARG A 339 9.76 11.66 7.92
CA ARG A 339 10.25 11.75 6.54
C ARG A 339 10.34 10.40 5.86
N ASP A 340 10.76 9.37 6.59
CA ASP A 340 10.87 8.00 6.10
C ASP A 340 9.48 7.36 5.87
N PRO A 341 9.18 6.84 4.66
CA PRO A 341 7.88 6.22 4.38
C PRO A 341 7.64 4.92 5.14
N VAL A 342 8.69 4.15 5.43
CA VAL A 342 8.59 2.86 6.14
C VAL A 342 8.36 3.10 7.63
N ALA A 343 9.00 4.13 8.21
CA ALA A 343 8.71 4.62 9.54
C ALA A 343 7.26 5.06 9.68
N ARG A 344 6.75 5.87 8.74
CA ARG A 344 5.34 6.29 8.74
C ARG A 344 4.39 5.08 8.76
N PHE A 345 4.71 4.05 7.98
CA PHE A 345 3.91 2.83 7.92
C PHE A 345 3.92 2.07 9.26
N HIS A 346 5.09 1.78 9.83
CA HIS A 346 5.18 0.99 11.07
C HIS A 346 4.67 1.75 12.30
N LEU A 347 5.02 3.04 12.44
CA LEU A 347 4.49 3.91 13.50
C LEU A 347 2.99 4.08 13.36
N GLY A 348 2.50 4.22 12.12
CA GLY A 348 1.08 4.22 11.79
C GLY A 348 0.38 2.94 12.26
N ASN A 349 1.05 1.79 12.22
CA ASN A 349 0.54 0.51 12.73
C ASN A 349 0.83 0.28 14.23
N GLY A 350 1.29 1.30 14.97
CA GLY A 350 1.51 1.25 16.42
C GLY A 350 2.82 0.61 16.88
N ALA A 351 3.77 0.39 15.97
CA ALA A 351 5.10 -0.08 16.36
C ALA A 351 5.93 1.04 17.01
N GLU A 352 7.00 0.67 17.70
CA GLU A 352 8.05 1.59 18.14
C GLU A 352 9.35 1.41 17.34
N VAL A 353 10.11 2.48 17.13
CA VAL A 353 11.48 2.38 16.63
C VAL A 353 12.31 1.70 17.71
N HIS A 354 12.77 0.47 17.46
CA HIS A 354 13.30 -0.38 18.53
C HIS A 354 14.83 -0.46 18.54
N ARG A 355 15.44 -0.85 17.43
CA ARG A 355 16.90 -1.05 17.32
C ARG A 355 17.40 -0.78 15.90
N LEU A 356 18.62 -0.27 15.80
CA LEU A 356 19.30 -0.01 14.52
C LEU A 356 20.46 -0.99 14.33
N HIS A 357 20.66 -1.40 13.08
CA HIS A 357 21.70 -2.35 12.70
C HIS A 357 22.52 -1.79 11.55
N ALA A 358 23.80 -1.55 11.77
CA ALA A 358 24.75 -1.23 10.71
C ALA A 358 25.15 -2.50 9.94
N ASN A 359 25.46 -2.37 8.65
CA ASN A 359 25.81 -3.48 7.76
C ASN A 359 24.76 -4.60 7.73
N ALA A 360 23.49 -4.24 7.94
CA ALA A 360 22.37 -5.15 8.01
C ALA A 360 21.85 -5.56 6.63
N ASP A 361 21.97 -4.68 5.63
CA ASP A 361 21.73 -4.98 4.22
C ASP A 361 22.89 -4.48 3.34
N VAL A 362 23.83 -5.37 3.06
CA VAL A 362 25.00 -5.08 2.20
C VAL A 362 24.71 -5.24 0.71
N SER A 363 23.44 -5.43 0.32
CA SER A 363 23.07 -5.46 -1.09
C SER A 363 23.31 -4.09 -1.75
N PRO A 364 23.48 -4.03 -3.09
CA PRO A 364 23.62 -2.75 -3.80
C PRO A 364 22.49 -1.76 -3.48
N LYS A 365 21.25 -2.28 -3.34
CA LYS A 365 20.06 -1.50 -2.98
C LYS A 365 20.13 -0.97 -1.55
N GLY A 366 20.45 -1.82 -0.57
CA GLY A 366 20.60 -1.40 0.83
C GLY A 366 21.69 -0.35 1.02
N MET A 367 22.82 -0.52 0.33
CA MET A 367 23.91 0.46 0.34
C MET A 367 23.50 1.79 -0.30
N GLN A 368 22.75 1.77 -1.40
CA GLN A 368 22.25 2.99 -2.05
C GLN A 368 21.19 3.73 -1.21
N GLN A 369 20.31 2.99 -0.53
CA GLN A 369 19.18 3.58 0.19
C GLN A 369 19.55 4.15 1.57
N SER A 370 20.39 3.42 2.32
CA SER A 370 20.65 3.70 3.73
C SER A 370 22.07 3.37 4.19
N HIS A 371 23.04 3.21 3.26
CA HIS A 371 24.40 2.77 3.58
C HIS A 371 24.43 1.43 4.35
N GLY A 372 23.48 0.55 4.03
CA GLY A 372 23.33 -0.76 4.64
C GLY A 372 22.77 -0.78 6.06
N VAL A 373 22.27 0.35 6.56
CA VAL A 373 21.56 0.40 7.85
C VAL A 373 20.13 -0.11 7.68
N MET A 374 19.70 -0.98 8.59
CA MET A 374 18.30 -1.38 8.75
C MET A 374 17.82 -1.10 10.17
N VAL A 375 16.50 -1.16 10.37
CA VAL A 375 15.85 -0.88 11.64
C VAL A 375 14.90 -2.03 12.00
N ASN A 376 14.85 -2.40 13.28
CA ASN A 376 13.71 -3.14 13.79
C ASN A 376 12.66 -2.18 14.33
N TYR A 377 11.42 -2.37 13.91
CA TYR A 377 10.26 -1.84 14.60
C TYR A 377 9.66 -2.94 15.49
N LEU A 378 9.41 -2.64 16.77
CA LEU A 378 8.82 -3.59 17.72
C LEU A 378 7.30 -3.39 17.80
N TYR A 379 6.56 -4.48 17.66
CA TYR A 379 5.12 -4.58 17.86
C TYR A 379 4.84 -5.19 19.24
N ASP A 380 4.89 -4.37 20.28
CA ASP A 380 4.39 -4.78 21.60
C ASP A 380 2.86 -4.83 21.57
N LEU A 381 2.29 -6.04 21.49
CA LEU A 381 0.86 -6.28 21.37
C LEU A 381 0.02 -5.57 22.45
N SER A 382 0.59 -5.34 23.64
CA SER A 382 -0.09 -4.63 24.74
C SER A 382 -0.09 -3.11 24.56
N ARG A 383 0.86 -2.55 23.80
CA ARG A 383 1.05 -1.11 23.59
C ARG A 383 0.69 -0.63 22.19
N VAL A 384 0.52 -1.52 21.20
CA VAL A 384 0.23 -1.17 19.79
C VAL A 384 -0.93 -0.19 19.66
N SER A 385 -2.06 -0.41 20.35
CA SER A 385 -3.21 0.50 20.28
C SER A 385 -2.88 1.90 20.82
N GLN A 386 -2.21 1.96 21.98
CA GLN A 386 -1.81 3.23 22.59
C GLN A 386 -0.80 3.99 21.71
N ASN A 387 0.21 3.31 21.19
CA ASN A 387 1.20 3.91 20.30
C ASN A 387 0.54 4.44 19.02
N HIS A 388 -0.39 3.68 18.45
CA HIS A 388 -1.16 4.09 17.28
C HIS A 388 -1.95 5.38 17.54
N GLU A 389 -2.70 5.44 18.65
CA GLU A 389 -3.50 6.61 19.02
C GLU A 389 -2.65 7.86 19.20
N ARG A 390 -1.50 7.75 19.89
CA ARG A 390 -0.57 8.88 20.08
C ARG A 390 0.01 9.34 18.74
N TYR A 391 0.45 8.42 17.90
CA TYR A 391 0.98 8.76 16.57
C TYR A 391 -0.09 9.42 15.69
N ALA A 392 -1.33 8.92 15.71
CA ALA A 392 -2.44 9.48 14.95
C ALA A 392 -2.85 10.88 15.44
N ALA A 393 -2.82 11.11 16.76
CA ALA A 393 -3.26 12.37 17.36
C ALA A 393 -2.21 13.49 17.28
N SER A 394 -0.93 13.18 17.49
CA SER A 394 0.12 14.19 17.66
C SER A 394 1.41 13.90 16.87
N SER A 395 1.44 12.86 16.04
CA SER A 395 2.66 12.40 15.36
C SER A 395 3.82 12.07 16.33
N GLU A 396 3.49 11.72 17.58
CA GLU A 396 4.45 11.26 18.59
C GLU A 396 5.10 9.95 18.13
N ILE A 397 6.43 9.90 18.15
CA ILE A 397 7.20 8.73 17.74
C ILE A 397 7.53 7.89 18.97
N ALA A 398 6.95 6.70 19.03
CA ALA A 398 7.36 5.68 19.99
C ALA A 398 8.76 5.17 19.61
N ALA A 399 9.71 5.24 20.55
CA ALA A 399 11.09 4.82 20.35
C ALA A 399 11.66 4.24 21.65
N SER A 400 12.49 3.21 21.53
CA SER A 400 13.15 2.55 22.67
C SER A 400 14.14 3.49 23.38
N PRO A 401 14.54 3.19 24.63
CA PRO A 401 15.57 3.96 25.34
C PRO A 401 16.90 4.05 24.56
N GLU A 402 17.28 2.97 23.87
CA GLU A 402 18.49 2.90 23.04
C GLU A 402 18.43 3.92 21.89
N ILE A 403 17.31 3.96 21.16
CA ILE A 403 17.12 4.90 20.05
C ILE A 403 17.09 6.35 20.54
N ARG A 404 16.47 6.63 21.70
CA ARG A 404 16.46 7.96 22.30
C ARG A 404 17.88 8.40 22.67
N ALA A 405 18.69 7.52 23.25
CA ALA A 405 20.07 7.80 23.59
C ALA A 405 20.93 8.11 22.34
N LEU A 406 20.77 7.32 21.27
CA LEU A 406 21.42 7.57 19.98
C LEU A 406 21.03 8.91 19.38
N THR A 407 19.74 9.27 19.45
CA THR A 407 19.22 10.55 18.96
C THR A 407 19.86 11.72 19.72
N ILE A 408 19.86 11.68 21.05
CA ILE A 408 20.46 12.73 21.90
C ILE A 408 21.96 12.86 21.63
N ALA A 409 22.67 11.75 21.45
CA ALA A 409 24.11 11.77 21.15
C ALA A 409 24.38 12.41 19.78
N ALA A 410 23.57 12.09 18.76
CA ALA A 410 23.69 12.67 17.43
C ALA A 410 23.36 14.17 17.39
N GLU A 411 22.34 14.62 18.14
CA GLU A 411 22.02 16.05 18.28
C GLU A 411 23.16 16.83 18.92
N LYS A 412 23.78 16.28 19.97
CA LYS A 412 24.94 16.90 20.63
C LYS A 412 26.18 16.97 19.73
N ALA A 413 26.36 16.02 18.82
CA ALA A 413 27.46 16.03 17.86
C ALA A 413 27.24 17.03 16.70
N LYS A 414 26.03 17.59 16.57
CA LYS A 414 25.66 18.63 15.60
C LYS A 414 25.86 20.04 16.18
N ALA A 415 25.67 20.20 17.49
CA ALA A 415 25.92 21.43 18.24
C ALA A 415 27.42 21.62 18.50
#